data_AF-A0A7X7JQG0-F1
#
_entry.id   AF-A0A7X7JQG0-F1
#
_cell.length_a   1.000
_cell.length_b   1.000
_cell.length_c   1.000
_cell.angle_alpha   90.00
_cell.angle_beta   90.00
_cell.angle_gamma   90.00
#
_symmetry.space_group_name_H-M   'P 1'
#
loop_
_entity.id
_entity.type
_entity.pdbx_description
1 polymer ?
#
loop_
_entity_poly.entity_id
_entity_poly.type
_entity_poly.pdbx_seq_one_letter_code
_entity_poly.pdbx_strand_id
1 'polypeptide(L)'
;MRKMLRPLSRVFSTLMVVSLLTVSMGIPMVSAQTPEISIQDVELQLTPETVPITLSNFTDLGGLTITLDWDPTLVSVSLSQGTLGGATLGN
;
A
#
# COMPACT_ATOMS: atom_id res chain seq x y z
N MET A 1 22.60 -3.94 57.19
CA MET A 1 22.53 -4.38 55.78
C MET A 1 21.36 -3.80 54.95
N ARG A 2 20.69 -2.69 55.35
CA ARG A 2 19.55 -2.11 54.59
C ARG A 2 19.90 -1.04 53.54
N LYS A 3 21.15 -0.55 53.49
CA LYS A 3 21.56 0.55 52.58
C LYS A 3 21.90 0.09 51.14
N MET A 4 22.13 -1.20 50.92
CA MET A 4 22.54 -1.77 49.63
C MET A 4 21.40 -2.27 48.73
N LEU A 5 20.15 -2.36 49.23
CA LEU A 5 19.01 -2.84 48.41
C LEU A 5 18.49 -1.79 47.41
N ARG A 6 18.63 -0.50 47.72
CA ARG A 6 18.13 0.61 46.89
C ARG A 6 18.85 0.73 45.53
N PRO A 7 20.19 0.68 45.45
CA PRO A 7 20.87 0.74 44.16
C PRO A 7 20.61 -0.51 43.31
N LEU A 8 20.50 -1.70 43.93
CA LEU A 8 20.28 -2.96 43.22
C LEU A 8 18.92 -2.99 42.51
N SER A 9 17.86 -2.51 43.16
CA SER A 9 16.53 -2.40 42.56
C SER A 9 16.48 -1.43 41.38
N ARG A 10 17.22 -0.31 41.45
CA ARG A 10 17.32 0.65 40.35
C ARG A 10 18.03 0.06 39.15
N VAL A 11 19.13 -0.67 39.36
CA VAL A 11 19.86 -1.37 38.29
C VAL A 11 18.98 -2.41 37.62
N PHE A 12 18.23 -3.19 38.39
CA PHE A 12 17.31 -4.19 37.86
C PHE A 12 16.18 -3.57 37.04
N SER A 13 15.60 -2.46 37.50
CA SER A 13 14.57 -1.71 36.78
C SER A 13 15.12 -1.09 35.49
N THR A 14 16.31 -0.49 35.51
CA THR A 14 16.92 0.06 34.29
C THR A 14 17.23 -1.01 33.26
N LEU A 15 17.70 -2.19 33.69
CA LEU A 15 17.95 -3.32 32.78
C LEU A 15 16.65 -3.84 32.18
N MET A 16 15.59 -3.94 32.98
CA MET A 16 14.27 -4.34 32.50
C MET A 16 13.72 -3.35 31.46
N VAL A 17 13.82 -2.04 31.72
CA VAL A 17 13.33 -1.00 30.81
C VAL A 17 14.12 -0.98 29.50
N VAL A 18 15.45 -1.09 29.58
CA VAL A 18 16.31 -1.18 28.38
C VAL A 18 15.99 -2.44 27.59
N SER A 19 15.82 -3.58 28.26
CA SER A 19 15.43 -4.83 27.60
C SER A 19 14.08 -4.71 26.88
N LEU A 20 13.10 -4.03 27.48
CA LEU A 20 11.80 -3.81 26.85
C LEU A 20 11.91 -2.90 25.62
N LEU A 21 12.71 -1.83 25.72
CA LEU A 21 12.91 -0.87 24.63
C LEU A 21 13.66 -1.50 23.45
N THR A 22 14.70 -2.29 23.71
CA THR A 22 15.43 -3.01 22.65
C THR A 22 14.55 -4.04 21.94
N VAL A 23 13.66 -4.70 22.69
CA VAL A 23 12.67 -5.62 22.09
C VAL A 23 11.65 -4.85 21.25
N SER A 24 11.18 -3.68 21.72
CA SER A 24 10.24 -2.83 20.99
C SER A 24 10.81 -2.25 19.69
N MET A 25 12.11 -1.93 19.65
CA MET A 25 12.77 -1.40 18.44
C MET A 25 13.16 -2.51 17.45
N GLY A 26 13.19 -3.77 17.89
CA GLY A 26 13.50 -4.94 17.05
C GLY A 26 12.30 -5.50 16.29
N ILE A 27 11.09 -4.99 16.53
CA ILE A 27 9.91 -5.41 15.77
C ILE A 27 9.96 -4.70 14.42
N PRO A 28 10.01 -5.44 13.29
CA PRO A 28 9.96 -4.81 11.97
C PRO A 28 8.66 -4.01 11.87
N MET A 29 8.75 -2.75 11.42
CA MET A 29 7.57 -1.99 11.01
C MET A 29 6.91 -2.75 9.87
N VAL A 30 5.77 -3.37 10.16
CA VAL A 30 4.95 -3.99 9.13
C VAL A 30 4.20 -2.84 8.46
N SER A 31 4.70 -2.39 7.31
CA SER A 31 3.92 -1.54 6.43
C SER A 31 2.78 -2.39 5.89
N ALA A 32 1.56 -2.14 6.36
CA ALA A 32 0.37 -2.73 5.76
C ALA A 32 0.19 -2.11 4.37
N GLN A 33 0.72 -2.76 3.35
CA GLN A 33 0.50 -2.41 1.96
C GLN A 33 -0.87 -2.97 1.56
N THR A 34 -1.89 -2.11 1.55
CA THR A 34 -3.23 -2.51 1.11
C THR A 34 -3.30 -2.46 -0.42
N PRO A 35 -3.73 -3.53 -1.10
CA PRO A 35 -3.98 -3.50 -2.53
C PRO A 35 -4.99 -2.41 -2.88
N GLU A 36 -4.66 -1.59 -3.86
CA GLU A 36 -5.49 -0.46 -4.26
C GLU A 36 -5.62 -0.40 -5.78
N ILE A 37 -6.85 -0.18 -6.24
CA ILE A 37 -7.18 0.11 -7.64
C ILE A 37 -7.71 1.54 -7.67
N SER A 38 -7.05 2.41 -8.44
CA SER A 38 -7.42 3.81 -8.58
C SER A 38 -7.69 4.14 -10.05
N ILE A 39 -8.83 4.78 -10.29
CA ILE A 39 -9.22 5.35 -11.57
C ILE A 39 -9.47 6.83 -11.30
N GLN A 40 -8.82 7.72 -12.05
CA GLN A 40 -9.01 9.16 -11.87
C GLN A 40 -10.37 9.57 -12.43
N ASP A 41 -11.05 10.46 -11.71
CA ASP A 41 -12.21 11.17 -12.23
C ASP A 41 -11.76 12.05 -13.40
N VAL A 42 -12.55 12.06 -14.47
CA VAL A 42 -12.28 12.87 -15.65
C VAL A 42 -13.52 13.68 -15.99
N GLU A 43 -13.31 14.98 -16.18
CA GLU A 43 -14.34 15.86 -16.72
C GLU A 43 -14.44 15.69 -18.22
N LEU A 44 -15.66 15.66 -18.75
CA LEU A 44 -15.88 15.49 -20.19
C LEU A 44 -15.34 16.69 -20.97
N GLN A 45 -14.38 16.43 -21.86
CA GLN A 45 -13.79 17.42 -22.75
C GLN A 45 -14.11 17.11 -24.21
N LEU A 46 -14.02 18.13 -25.05
CA LEU A 46 -14.17 17.99 -26.51
C LEU A 46 -12.97 17.26 -27.15
N THR A 47 -11.86 17.18 -26.43
CA THR A 47 -10.62 16.51 -26.86
C THR A 47 -10.49 15.14 -26.22
N PRO A 48 -9.95 14.14 -26.93
CA PRO A 48 -9.66 12.84 -26.34
C PRO A 48 -8.68 12.97 -25.18
N GLU A 49 -8.97 12.30 -24.07
CA GLU A 49 -8.12 12.24 -22.89
C GLU A 49 -7.81 10.77 -22.53
N THR A 50 -6.59 10.51 -22.06
CA THR A 50 -6.20 9.18 -21.59
C THR A 50 -6.39 9.10 -20.09
N VAL A 51 -7.32 8.24 -19.64
CA VAL A 51 -7.56 8.00 -18.22
C VAL A 51 -6.68 6.86 -17.72
N PRO A 52 -5.72 7.10 -16.82
CA PRO A 52 -4.88 6.04 -16.30
C PRO A 52 -5.64 5.18 -15.27
N ILE A 53 -5.54 3.86 -15.41
CA ILE A 53 -5.96 2.90 -14.39
C ILE A 53 -4.71 2.42 -13.66
N THR A 54 -4.61 2.71 -12.36
CA THR A 54 -3.43 2.43 -11.56
C THR A 54 -3.70 1.31 -10.55
N LEU A 55 -2.78 0.35 -10.48
CA LEU A 55 -2.80 -0.76 -9.53
C LEU A 55 -1.59 -0.62 -8.63
N SER A 56 -1.80 -0.60 -7.32
CA SER A 56 -0.73 -0.45 -6.34
C SER A 56 -0.77 -1.57 -5.31
N ASN A 57 0.40 -1.94 -4.78
CA ASN A 57 0.55 -2.86 -3.65
C ASN A 57 0.04 -4.30 -3.90
N PHE A 58 -0.03 -4.73 -5.15
CA PHE A 58 -0.29 -6.14 -5.48
C PHE A 58 1.02 -6.92 -5.44
N THR A 59 1.03 -8.02 -4.69
CA THR A 59 2.11 -9.02 -4.73
C THR A 59 1.60 -10.20 -5.57
N ASP A 60 2.39 -10.64 -6.56
CA ASP A 60 2.07 -11.77 -7.45
C ASP A 60 0.73 -11.66 -8.20
N LEU A 61 0.53 -10.58 -8.96
CA LEU A 61 -0.66 -10.38 -9.79
C LEU A 61 -0.70 -11.39 -10.96
N GLY A 62 -1.42 -12.50 -10.79
CA GLY A 62 -1.56 -13.55 -11.81
C GLY A 62 -2.51 -13.22 -12.97
N GLY A 63 -3.35 -12.19 -12.82
CA GLY A 63 -4.29 -11.75 -13.85
C GLY A 63 -5.21 -10.65 -13.33
N LEU A 64 -5.75 -9.85 -14.24
CA LEU A 64 -6.67 -8.78 -13.94
C LEU A 64 -7.73 -8.69 -15.02
N THR A 65 -9.00 -8.68 -14.60
CA THR A 65 -10.14 -8.38 -15.48
C THR A 65 -10.76 -7.07 -15.01
N ILE A 66 -10.86 -6.09 -15.92
CA ILE A 66 -11.50 -4.80 -15.66
C ILE A 66 -12.72 -4.70 -16.57
N THR A 67 -13.88 -4.43 -15.98
CA THR A 67 -15.10 -4.11 -16.72
C THR A 67 -15.37 -2.62 -16.56
N LEU A 68 -15.40 -1.90 -17.69
CA LEU A 68 -15.76 -0.49 -17.74
C LEU A 68 -17.20 -0.37 -18.22
N ASP A 69 -17.99 0.45 -17.54
CA ASP A 69 -19.35 0.81 -17.94
C ASP A 69 -19.39 2.32 -18.21
N TRP A 70 -19.99 2.72 -19.32
CA TRP A 70 -20.07 4.11 -19.74
C TRP A 70 -21.26 4.36 -20.66
N ASP A 71 -21.67 5.62 -20.78
CA ASP A 71 -22.72 6.03 -21.72
C ASP A 71 -22.12 6.28 -23.12
N PRO A 72 -22.45 5.44 -24.13
CA PRO A 72 -21.88 5.55 -25.47
C PRO A 72 -22.42 6.75 -26.27
N THR A 73 -23.47 7.43 -25.79
CA THR A 73 -24.00 8.65 -26.41
C THR A 73 -23.18 9.89 -26.05
N LEU A 74 -22.43 9.82 -24.94
CA LEU A 74 -21.64 10.93 -24.42
C LEU A 74 -20.15 10.78 -24.73
N VAL A 75 -19.62 9.55 -24.70
CA VAL A 75 -18.18 9.30 -24.81
C VAL A 75 -17.90 8.07 -25.67
N SER A 76 -16.91 8.20 -26.57
CA SER A 76 -16.29 7.05 -27.24
C SER A 76 -15.02 6.64 -26.51
N VAL A 77 -14.95 5.36 -26.12
CA VAL A 77 -13.80 4.81 -25.40
C VAL A 77 -13.02 3.91 -26.35
N SER A 78 -11.70 4.13 -26.42
CA SER A 78 -10.77 3.25 -27.14
C SER A 78 -9.72 2.73 -26.17
N LEU A 79 -9.52 1.42 -26.12
CA LEU A 79 -8.48 0.81 -25.32
C LEU A 79 -7.15 0.87 -26.07
N SER A 80 -6.20 1.62 -25.51
CA SER A 80 -4.79 1.53 -25.90
C SER A 80 -4.09 0.60 -24.91
N GLN A 81 -3.37 -0.42 -25.40
CA GLN A 81 -2.71 -1.38 -24.52
C GLN A 81 -1.71 -0.66 -23.60
N GLY A 82 -2.00 -0.64 -22.30
CA GLY A 82 -1.03 -0.33 -21.27
C GLY A 82 -0.24 -1.59 -20.90
N THR A 83 1.08 -1.49 -20.83
CA THR A 83 1.93 -2.57 -20.33
C THR A 83 1.80 -2.63 -18.80
N LEU A 84 0.91 -3.48 -18.30
CA LEU A 84 1.13 -4.06 -16.98
C LEU A 84 2.39 -4.93 -17.11
N GLY A 85 3.28 -4.90 -16.13
CA GLY A 85 4.50 -5.74 -16.10
C GLY A 85 4.18 -7.24 -16.05
N GLY A 86 3.52 -7.76 -17.09
CA GLY A 86 2.95 -9.10 -17.18
C GLY A 86 1.46 -9.23 -17.56
N ALA A 87 0.71 -8.18 -17.95
CA ALA A 87 -0.69 -8.39 -18.37
C ALA A 87 -1.00 -7.82 -19.76
N THR A 88 -1.55 -8.69 -20.61
CA THR A 88 -2.13 -8.36 -21.91
C THR A 88 -3.61 -8.03 -21.75
N LEU A 89 -4.03 -6.84 -22.17
CA LEU A 89 -5.44 -6.46 -22.25
C LEU A 89 -5.95 -6.79 -23.66
N GLY A 90 -6.87 -7.75 -23.75
CA GLY A 90 -7.49 -8.19 -25.01
C GLY A 90 -8.82 -7.49 -25.27
N ASN A 91 -9.13 -7.29 -26.56
CA ASN A 91 -10.40 -6.75 -27.07
C ASN A 91 -11.47 -7.85 -27.17
#